data_AF-A0A641S753-F1
#
_entry.id   AF-A0A641S753-F1
#
_cell.length_a   1.000
_cell.length_b   1.000
_cell.length_c   1.000
_cell.angle_alpha   90.00
_cell.angle_beta   90.00
_cell.angle_gamma   90.00
#
_symmetry.space_group_name_H-M   'P 1'
#
loop_
_entity.id
_entity.type
_entity.pdbx_description
1 polymer ?
#
loop_
_entity_poly.entity_id
_entity_poly.type
_entity_poly.pdbx_seq_one_letter_code
_entity_poly.pdbx_strand_id
1 'polypeptide(L)'
;MKLEMKLPCPKSEAIESYEILLAVCRAEDTHLAVGYKQMRDLLERICRAQMQNESLQMTDLSARISFVAAKVGLSVAEQNRLHTFRLTSNAILNRQQEPNREQLLRDVKTLAFFIRKLLEED
;
A
#
# COMPACT_ATOMS: atom_id res chain seq x y z
N MET A 1 -10.06 3.41 35.10
CA MET A 1 -9.03 4.14 34.32
C MET A 1 -9.19 3.75 32.86
N LYS A 2 -9.65 4.66 31.99
CA LYS A 2 -9.69 4.43 30.54
C LYS A 2 -8.26 4.57 30.02
N LEU A 3 -7.68 3.49 29.52
CA LEU A 3 -6.48 3.54 28.70
C LEU A 3 -6.89 4.13 27.35
N GLU A 4 -6.74 5.45 27.20
CA GLU A 4 -6.75 6.07 25.89
C GLU A 4 -5.49 5.61 25.15
N MET A 5 -5.62 4.56 24.35
CA MET A 5 -4.63 4.23 23.34
C MET A 5 -4.62 5.38 22.34
N LYS A 6 -3.68 6.30 22.53
CA LYS A 6 -3.36 7.34 21.55
C LYS A 6 -3.00 6.63 20.25
N LEU A 7 -3.90 6.68 19.27
CA LEU A 7 -3.61 6.31 17.89
C LEU A 7 -2.33 7.07 17.47
N PRO A 8 -1.42 6.45 16.69
CA PRO A 8 -0.26 7.16 16.17
C PRO A 8 -0.73 8.45 15.48
N CYS A 9 0.02 9.54 15.65
CA CYS A 9 -0.28 10.78 14.98
C CYS A 9 -0.37 10.50 13.45
N PRO A 10 -1.45 10.89 12.75
CA PRO A 10 -1.60 10.61 11.31
C PRO A 10 -0.40 11.08 10.48
N LYS A 11 0.25 12.17 10.90
CA LYS A 11 1.47 12.69 10.28
C LYS A 11 2.66 11.74 10.39
N SER A 12 2.76 10.96 11.48
CA SER A 12 3.84 9.98 11.66
C SER A 12 3.69 8.78 10.73
N GLU A 13 2.46 8.29 10.50
CA GLU A 13 2.20 7.17 9.61
C GLU A 13 2.39 7.55 8.13
N ALA A 14 2.01 8.77 7.77
CA ALA A 14 2.28 9.36 6.47
C ALA A 14 3.78 9.40 6.17
N ILE A 15 4.56 9.99 7.07
CA ILE A 15 6.01 10.10 6.96
C ILE A 15 6.65 8.73 6.80
N GLU A 16 6.32 7.77 7.67
CA GLU A 16 6.86 6.41 7.60
C GLU A 16 6.52 5.74 6.25
N SER A 17 5.29 5.92 5.76
CA SER A 17 4.87 5.37 4.47
C SER A 17 5.68 5.96 3.31
N TYR A 18 5.91 7.28 3.30
CA TYR A 18 6.72 7.94 2.28
C TYR A 18 8.20 7.60 2.39
N GLU A 19 8.74 7.43 3.59
CA GLU A 19 10.12 6.98 3.82
C GLU A 19 10.36 5.58 3.22
N ILE A 20 9.40 4.66 3.41
CA ILE A 20 9.44 3.34 2.78
C ILE A 20 9.45 3.47 1.26
N LEU A 21 8.55 4.26 0.68
CA LEU A 21 8.50 4.44 -0.77
C LEU A 21 9.78 5.10 -1.32
N LEU A 22 10.36 6.05 -0.60
CA LEU A 22 11.62 6.70 -0.96
C LEU A 22 12.79 5.71 -0.92
N ALA A 23 12.85 4.86 0.10
CA ALA A 23 13.86 3.79 0.19
C ALA A 23 13.73 2.82 -0.99
N VAL A 24 12.51 2.44 -1.37
CA VAL A 24 12.25 1.57 -2.53
C VAL A 24 12.69 2.23 -3.84
N CYS A 25 12.42 3.52 -4.04
CA CYS A 25 12.90 4.27 -5.22
C CYS A 25 14.43 4.27 -5.34
N ARG A 26 15.14 4.32 -4.22
CA ARG A 26 16.60 4.37 -4.14
C ARG A 26 17.27 3.00 -4.11
N ALA A 27 16.51 1.92 -3.93
CA ALA A 27 17.04 0.57 -3.91
C ALA A 27 17.76 0.25 -5.22
N GLU A 28 18.84 -0.52 -5.16
CA GLU A 28 19.57 -1.03 -6.33
C GLU A 28 18.74 -2.10 -7.07
N ASP A 29 19.08 -2.36 -8.34
CA ASP A 29 18.35 -3.33 -9.18
C ASP A 29 18.36 -4.76 -8.57
N THR A 30 19.44 -5.11 -7.88
CA THR A 30 19.59 -6.38 -7.15
C THR A 30 18.62 -6.54 -5.97
N HIS A 31 18.02 -5.44 -5.50
CA HIS A 31 17.16 -5.40 -4.31
C HIS A 31 15.68 -5.12 -4.64
N LEU A 32 15.30 -5.10 -5.91
CA LEU A 32 13.93 -4.72 -6.30
C LEU A 32 12.87 -5.68 -5.75
N ALA A 33 13.15 -6.99 -5.64
CA ALA A 33 12.22 -7.95 -5.04
C ALA A 33 11.93 -7.63 -3.57
N VAL A 34 12.94 -7.17 -2.82
CA VAL A 34 12.78 -6.68 -1.44
C VAL A 34 11.92 -5.43 -1.43
N GLY A 35 12.13 -4.52 -2.40
CA GLY A 35 11.29 -3.33 -2.55
C GLY A 35 9.82 -3.66 -2.81
N TYR A 36 9.52 -4.63 -3.67
CA TYR A 36 8.15 -5.13 -3.87
C TYR A 36 7.54 -5.72 -2.60
N LYS A 37 8.33 -6.45 -1.79
CA LYS A 37 7.87 -6.95 -0.49
C LYS A 37 7.50 -5.79 0.45
N GLN A 38 8.37 -4.78 0.58
CA GLN A 38 8.13 -3.63 1.43
C GLN A 38 6.86 -2.86 1.02
N MET A 39 6.69 -2.64 -0.29
CA MET A 39 5.49 -2.02 -0.85
C MET A 39 4.23 -2.86 -0.60
N ARG A 40 4.32 -4.19 -0.72
CA ARG A 40 3.21 -5.11 -0.45
C ARG A 40 2.80 -5.04 1.02
N ASP A 41 3.76 -5.16 1.93
CA ASP A 41 3.54 -5.13 3.39
C ASP A 41 2.93 -3.78 3.81
N LEU A 42 3.38 -2.67 3.18
CA LEU A 42 2.80 -1.34 3.37
C LEU A 42 1.32 -1.27 2.95
N LEU A 43 0.99 -1.75 1.74
CA LEU A 43 -0.40 -1.75 1.26
C LEU A 43 -1.31 -2.57 2.19
N GLU A 44 -0.87 -3.76 2.61
CA GLU A 44 -1.64 -4.61 3.51
C GLU A 44 -1.90 -3.95 4.86
N ARG A 45 -0.88 -3.31 5.43
CA ARG A 45 -0.97 -2.58 6.69
C ARG A 45 -1.97 -1.42 6.59
N ILE A 46 -1.86 -0.61 5.53
CA ILE A 46 -2.77 0.50 5.27
C ILE A 46 -4.21 0.01 5.14
N CYS A 47 -4.44 -1.00 4.29
CA CYS A 47 -5.77 -1.56 4.09
C CYS A 47 -6.34 -2.11 5.41
N ARG A 48 -5.53 -2.77 6.23
CA ARG A 48 -5.95 -3.29 7.53
C ARG A 48 -6.28 -2.18 8.53
N ALA A 49 -5.49 -1.10 8.57
CA ALA A 49 -5.74 0.05 9.43
C ALA A 49 -7.10 0.70 9.13
N GLN A 50 -7.47 0.78 7.85
CA GLN A 50 -8.76 1.33 7.41
C GLN A 50 -9.98 0.49 7.79
N MET A 51 -9.77 -0.72 8.29
CA MET A 51 -10.81 -1.69 8.66
C MET A 51 -10.92 -1.94 10.16
N GLN A 52 -10.13 -1.28 11.02
CA GLN A 52 -10.10 -1.57 12.47
C GLN A 52 -11.44 -1.36 13.19
N ASN A 53 -12.35 -0.57 12.63
CA ASN A 53 -13.68 -0.31 13.18
C ASN A 53 -14.81 -1.10 12.49
N GLU A 54 -14.47 -2.01 11.58
CA GLU A 54 -15.44 -2.79 10.82
C GLU A 54 -15.69 -4.15 11.49
N SER A 55 -16.96 -4.55 11.56
CA SER A 55 -17.37 -5.83 12.15
C SER A 55 -16.89 -7.04 11.36
N LEU A 56 -16.60 -6.85 10.07
CA LEU A 56 -16.17 -7.90 9.15
C LEU A 56 -14.65 -7.81 8.87
N GLN A 57 -13.89 -8.77 9.38
CA GLN A 57 -12.48 -8.92 9.02
C GLN A 57 -12.34 -9.67 7.69
N MET A 58 -12.02 -8.96 6.61
CA MET A 58 -11.70 -9.59 5.32
C MET A 58 -10.24 -10.07 5.33
N THR A 59 -10.01 -11.34 5.02
CA THR A 59 -8.66 -11.94 4.96
C THR A 59 -7.99 -11.65 3.61
N ASP A 60 -8.75 -11.69 2.53
CA ASP A 60 -8.26 -11.48 1.17
C ASP A 60 -7.89 -10.01 0.89
N LEU A 61 -6.70 -9.78 0.35
CA LEU A 61 -6.22 -8.43 0.06
C LEU A 61 -7.01 -7.75 -1.07
N SER A 62 -7.53 -8.49 -2.05
CA SER A 62 -8.35 -7.92 -3.12
C SER A 62 -9.64 -7.33 -2.56
N ALA A 63 -10.31 -8.07 -1.68
CA ALA A 63 -11.52 -7.59 -0.99
C ALA A 63 -11.23 -6.34 -0.16
N ARG A 64 -10.13 -6.33 0.58
CA ARG A 64 -9.70 -5.16 1.37
C ARG A 64 -9.40 -3.94 0.51
N ILE A 65 -8.71 -4.10 -0.63
CA ILE A 65 -8.47 -3.00 -1.58
C ILE A 65 -9.80 -2.43 -2.07
N SER A 66 -10.73 -3.30 -2.47
CA SER A 66 -12.04 -2.85 -2.97
C SER A 66 -12.87 -2.12 -1.92
N PHE A 67 -12.85 -2.60 -0.67
CA PHE A 67 -13.51 -1.92 0.44
C PHE A 67 -12.93 -0.52 0.67
N VAL A 68 -11.61 -0.42 0.80
CA VAL A 68 -10.97 0.88 1.08
C VAL A 68 -11.10 1.83 -0.11
N ALA A 69 -11.00 1.33 -1.34
CA ALA A 69 -11.20 2.12 -2.55
C ALA A 69 -12.59 2.77 -2.59
N ALA A 70 -13.64 2.01 -2.25
CA ALA A 70 -15.00 2.54 -2.14
C ALA A 70 -15.11 3.57 -1.00
N LYS A 71 -14.51 3.27 0.16
CA LYS A 71 -14.52 4.16 1.35
C LYS A 71 -13.92 5.53 1.06
N VAL A 72 -12.83 5.60 0.29
CA VAL A 72 -12.11 6.86 0.01
C VAL A 72 -12.37 7.43 -1.37
N GLY A 73 -13.38 6.90 -2.07
CA GLY A 73 -13.85 7.44 -3.34
C GLY A 73 -12.85 7.33 -4.49
N LEU A 74 -12.08 6.24 -4.56
CA LEU A 74 -11.24 5.97 -5.72
C LEU A 74 -12.10 5.69 -6.96
N SER A 75 -11.67 6.24 -8.10
CA SER A 75 -12.21 5.84 -9.39
C SER A 75 -11.88 4.37 -9.70
N VAL A 76 -12.64 3.77 -10.61
CA VAL A 76 -12.39 2.40 -11.10
C VAL A 76 -10.96 2.27 -11.65
N ALA A 77 -10.46 3.29 -12.34
CA ALA A 77 -9.11 3.30 -12.88
C ALA A 77 -8.03 3.27 -11.78
N GLU A 78 -8.22 4.02 -10.69
CA GLU A 78 -7.28 4.05 -9.56
C GLU A 78 -7.31 2.75 -8.77
N GLN A 79 -8.50 2.20 -8.52
CA GLN A 79 -8.66 0.89 -7.90
C GLN A 79 -7.99 -0.21 -8.75
N ASN A 80 -8.15 -0.17 -10.07
CA ASN A 80 -7.51 -1.13 -10.98
C ASN A 80 -5.98 -1.06 -10.94
N ARG A 81 -5.40 0.12 -10.72
CA ARG A 81 -3.94 0.24 -10.53
C ARG A 81 -3.47 -0.46 -9.26
N LEU A 82 -4.21 -0.33 -8.15
CA LEU A 82 -3.90 -1.08 -6.91
C LEU A 82 -4.03 -2.59 -7.09
N HIS A 83 -5.06 -3.05 -7.82
CA HIS A 83 -5.22 -4.48 -8.14
C HIS A 83 -4.14 -5.00 -9.07
N THR A 84 -3.69 -4.18 -10.03
CA THR A 84 -2.57 -4.52 -10.91
C THR A 84 -1.29 -4.64 -10.11
N PHE A 85 -0.96 -3.65 -9.27
CA PHE A 85 0.16 -3.75 -8.34
C PHE A 85 0.05 -5.00 -7.46
N ARG A 86 -1.16 -5.35 -7.00
CA ARG A 86 -1.39 -6.57 -6.23
C ARG A 86 -1.04 -7.82 -7.04
N LEU A 87 -1.40 -7.91 -8.30
CA LEU A 87 -1.01 -9.06 -9.13
C LEU A 87 0.49 -9.10 -9.38
N THR A 88 1.09 -7.97 -9.75
CA THR A 88 2.53 -7.85 -10.04
C THR A 88 3.40 -8.22 -8.84
N SER A 89 3.13 -7.63 -7.67
CA SER A 89 3.86 -7.97 -6.44
C SER A 89 3.67 -9.43 -6.05
N ASN A 90 2.49 -10.04 -6.27
CA ASN A 90 2.29 -11.47 -6.02
C ASN A 90 3.16 -12.35 -6.93
N ALA A 91 3.21 -12.04 -8.23
CA ALA A 91 4.02 -12.79 -9.18
C ALA A 91 5.51 -12.71 -8.83
N ILE A 92 5.99 -11.52 -8.46
CA ILE A 92 7.39 -11.29 -8.06
C ILE A 92 7.73 -12.03 -6.75
N LEU A 93 6.89 -11.92 -5.72
CA LEU A 93 7.12 -12.59 -4.45
C LEU A 93 7.09 -14.13 -4.56
N ASN A 94 6.32 -14.66 -5.51
CA ASN A 94 6.29 -16.09 -5.84
C ASN A 94 7.31 -16.50 -6.91
N ARG A 95 8.25 -15.61 -7.30
CA ARG A 95 9.31 -15.87 -8.28
C ARG A 95 8.81 -16.30 -9.66
N GLN A 96 7.59 -15.88 -10.02
CA GLN A 96 6.98 -16.11 -11.33
C GLN A 96 7.34 -15.01 -12.33
N GLN A 97 7.80 -13.86 -11.84
CA GLN A 97 8.20 -12.72 -12.64
C GLN A 97 9.42 -12.05 -12.00
N GLU A 98 10.41 -11.69 -12.81
CA GLU A 98 11.54 -10.87 -12.35
C GLU A 98 11.12 -9.40 -12.18
N PRO A 99 11.55 -8.74 -11.08
CA PRO A 99 11.27 -7.33 -10.89
C PRO A 99 12.07 -6.47 -11.87
N ASN A 100 11.47 -5.39 -12.35
CA ASN A 100 12.16 -4.38 -13.14
C ASN A 100 11.92 -2.97 -12.57
N ARG A 101 12.90 -2.09 -12.76
CA ARG A 101 12.90 -0.75 -12.16
C ARG A 101 11.77 0.12 -12.66
N GLU A 102 11.48 0.08 -13.97
CA GLU A 102 10.45 0.94 -14.55
C GLU A 102 9.05 0.63 -13.98
N GLN A 103 8.71 -0.66 -13.92
CA GLN A 103 7.46 -1.14 -13.32
C GLN A 103 7.40 -0.82 -11.83
N LEU A 104 8.52 -1.02 -11.10
CA LEU A 104 8.59 -0.68 -9.67
C LEU A 104 8.28 0.81 -9.45
N LEU A 105 8.86 1.71 -10.23
CA LEU A 105 8.61 3.15 -10.11
C LEU A 105 7.16 3.53 -10.46
N ARG A 106 6.52 2.82 -11.41
CA ARG A 106 5.08 3.00 -11.69
C ARG A 106 4.21 2.53 -10.52
N ASP A 107 4.59 1.42 -9.89
CA ASP A 107 3.87 0.86 -8.74
C ASP A 107 4.07 1.71 -7.48
N VAL A 108 5.27 2.27 -7.25
CA VAL A 108 5.53 3.27 -6.20
C VAL A 108 4.60 4.48 -6.38
N LYS A 109 4.48 5.02 -7.60
CA LYS A 109 3.57 6.16 -7.86
C LYS A 109 2.12 5.80 -7.53
N THR A 110 1.70 4.57 -7.81
CA THR A 110 0.37 4.08 -7.47
C THR A 110 0.14 4.09 -5.96
N LEU A 111 1.09 3.57 -5.18
CA LEU A 111 1.00 3.59 -3.72
C LEU A 111 1.10 4.99 -3.12
N ALA A 112 2.01 5.83 -3.62
CA ALA A 112 2.16 7.21 -3.18
C ALA A 112 0.87 8.01 -3.40
N PHE A 113 0.22 7.83 -4.56
CA PHE A 113 -1.07 8.44 -4.85
C PHE A 113 -2.16 7.97 -3.87
N PHE A 114 -2.20 6.66 -3.61
CA PHE A 114 -3.19 6.08 -2.69
C PHE A 114 -3.01 6.58 -1.25
N ILE A 115 -1.76 6.62 -0.74
CA ILE A 115 -1.43 7.18 0.57
C ILE A 115 -1.87 8.63 0.66
N ARG A 116 -1.55 9.45 -0.34
CA ARG A 116 -1.98 10.86 -0.39
C ARG A 116 -3.50 10.99 -0.29
N LYS A 117 -4.24 10.16 -1.03
CA LYS A 117 -5.72 10.14 -1.00
C LYS A 117 -6.28 9.75 0.36
N LEU A 118 -5.62 8.85 1.09
CA LEU A 118 -6.06 8.42 2.42
C LEU A 118 -5.83 9.48 3.50
N LEU A 119 -4.81 10.31 3.32
CA LEU A 119 -4.40 11.30 4.31
C LEU A 119 -5.03 12.68 4.08
N GLU A 120 -5.83 12.84 3.03
CA GLU A 120 -6.39 14.13 2.59
C GLU A 120 -5.32 15.22 2.42
N GLU A 121 -4.10 14.83 2.06
CA GLU A 121 -3.04 15.78 1.74
C GLU A 121 -3.29 16.36 0.34
N ASP A 122 -3.68 17.64 0.28
CA ASP A 122 -3.81 18.44 -0.94
C ASP A 122 -2.46 18.69 -1.62
#